data_AF-A0A369UXT0-F1
#
_entry.id   AF-A0A369UXT0-F1
#
_cell.length_a   1.000
_cell.length_b   1.000
_cell.length_c   1.000
_cell.angle_alpha   90.00
_cell.angle_beta   90.00
_cell.angle_gamma   90.00
#
_symmetry.space_group_name_H-M   'P 1'
#
loop_
_entity.id
_entity.type
_entity.pdbx_description
1 polymer ?
#
loop_
_entity_poly.entity_id
_entity_poly.type
_entity_poly.pdbx_seq_one_letter_code
_entity_poly.pdbx_strand_id
1 'polypeptide(L)'
;MRLPLRVVLWIYIVFNVLQTVVLSFNPEVVDRAYLGGEMTPTRHFQWYAIAGYHVLIIAITYVAMGLERAADRRRIIVINALMYILWDAAAQVAYWGDAIGMATSDLVTNAGVSFVVGIILLVVAKLDREDDPAPRTLGATGRAPVE
;
A
#
# COMPACT_ATOMS: atom_id res chain seq x y z
N MET A 1 12.35 11.10 -4.75
CA MET A 1 11.30 11.17 -3.72
C MET A 1 11.92 11.59 -2.40
N ARG A 2 11.34 12.60 -1.76
CA ARG A 2 11.81 13.12 -0.46
C ARG A 2 11.73 12.07 0.67
N LEU A 3 12.68 12.12 1.60
CA LEU A 3 12.80 11.17 2.71
C LEU A 3 11.50 10.98 3.53
N PRO A 4 10.73 12.03 3.90
CA PRO A 4 9.50 11.84 4.68
C PRO A 4 8.46 11.00 3.95
N LEU A 5 8.31 11.17 2.63
CA LEU A 5 7.38 10.38 1.82
C LEU A 5 7.83 8.92 1.73
N ARG A 6 9.14 8.67 1.62
CA ARG A 6 9.69 7.31 1.67
C ARG A 6 9.43 6.64 3.01
N VAL A 7 9.54 7.36 4.12
CA VAL A 7 9.22 6.82 5.45
C VAL A 7 7.75 6.40 5.53
N VAL A 8 6.82 7.22 5.03
CA VAL A 8 5.39 6.86 4.97
C VAL A 8 5.17 5.58 4.15
N LEU A 9 5.82 5.46 2.98
CA LEU A 9 5.69 4.26 2.16
C LEU A 9 6.33 3.02 2.80
N TRP A 10 7.41 3.18 3.57
CA TRP A 10 7.98 2.07 4.35
C TRP A 10 7.05 1.62 5.47
N ILE A 11 6.44 2.54 6.21
CA ILE A 11 5.42 2.22 7.23
C ILE A 11 4.26 1.45 6.58
N TYR A 12 3.82 1.91 5.41
CA TYR A 12 2.79 1.25 4.63
C TYR A 12 3.19 -0.17 4.17
N ILE A 13 4.43 -0.37 3.72
CA ILE A 13 4.96 -1.70 3.39
C ILE A 13 4.94 -2.60 4.63
N VAL A 14 5.45 -2.12 5.77
CA VAL A 14 5.45 -2.89 7.03
C VAL A 14 4.04 -3.27 7.45
N PHE A 15 3.09 -2.33 7.36
CA PHE A 15 1.67 -2.61 7.63
C PHE A 15 1.14 -3.76 6.77
N ASN A 16 1.41 -3.73 5.46
CA ASN A 16 0.99 -4.80 4.55
C ASN A 16 1.70 -6.13 4.82
N VAL A 17 2.99 -6.10 5.19
CA VAL A 17 3.74 -7.32 5.55
C VAL A 17 3.09 -7.99 6.76
N LEU A 18 2.70 -7.22 7.78
CA LEU A 18 2.00 -7.75 8.95
C LEU A 18 0.67 -8.39 8.56
N GLN A 19 -0.12 -7.76 7.68
CA GLN A 19 -1.36 -8.35 7.15
C GLN A 19 -1.08 -9.67 6.41
N THR A 20 -0.12 -9.69 5.49
CA THR A 20 0.27 -10.90 4.76
C THR A 20 0.64 -12.04 5.69
N VAL A 21 1.45 -11.76 6.72
CA VAL A 21 1.91 -12.78 7.68
C VAL A 21 0.72 -13.33 8.47
N VAL A 22 -0.13 -12.47 9.02
CA VAL A 22 -1.30 -12.90 9.80
C VAL A 22 -2.23 -13.73 8.93
N LEU A 23 -2.58 -13.24 7.74
CA LEU A 23 -3.54 -13.93 6.85
C LEU A 23 -3.01 -15.22 6.24
N SER A 24 -1.68 -15.37 6.09
CA SER A 24 -1.09 -16.60 5.52
C SER A 24 -0.88 -17.70 6.55
N PHE A 25 -0.57 -17.35 7.81
CA PHE A 25 -0.10 -18.30 8.82
C PHE A 25 -1.01 -18.45 10.03
N ASN A 26 -1.86 -17.45 10.31
CA ASN A 26 -2.79 -17.50 11.44
C ASN A 26 -4.08 -16.72 11.11
N PRO A 27 -4.77 -17.08 10.00
CA PRO A 27 -5.98 -16.38 9.58
C PRO A 27 -7.10 -16.47 10.61
N GLU A 28 -7.07 -17.46 11.51
CA GLU A 28 -8.03 -17.62 12.60
C GLU A 28 -8.05 -16.42 13.56
N VAL A 29 -6.96 -15.66 13.70
CA VAL A 29 -6.95 -14.42 14.50
C VAL A 29 -7.92 -13.39 13.92
N VAL A 30 -8.02 -13.32 12.60
CA VAL A 30 -8.91 -12.40 11.89
C VAL A 30 -10.30 -13.02 11.78
N ASP A 31 -10.38 -14.27 11.33
CA ASP A 31 -11.64 -15.00 11.08
C ASP A 31 -12.54 -15.15 12.32
N ARG A 32 -11.97 -15.18 13.53
CA ARG A 32 -12.75 -15.22 14.79
C ARG A 32 -13.64 -14.00 15.02
N ALA A 33 -13.37 -12.87 14.36
CA ALA A 33 -14.23 -11.69 14.43
C ALA A 33 -15.50 -11.79 13.56
N TYR A 34 -15.63 -12.86 12.77
CA TYR A 34 -16.75 -13.12 11.87
C TYR A 34 -17.71 -14.13 12.52
N LEU A 35 -18.95 -14.23 12.06
CA LEU A 35 -19.99 -15.11 12.65
C LEU A 35 -19.67 -16.63 12.62
N GLY A 36 -18.50 -17.05 12.14
CA GLY A 36 -18.21 -18.44 11.78
C GLY A 36 -17.69 -19.33 12.91
N GLY A 37 -18.17 -20.59 12.91
CA GLY A 37 -17.59 -21.70 13.66
C GLY A 37 -16.21 -22.13 13.14
N GLU A 38 -15.80 -23.39 13.34
CA GLU A 38 -14.46 -23.88 12.99
C GLU A 38 -14.00 -23.49 11.57
N MET A 39 -12.78 -22.96 11.48
CA MET A 39 -12.14 -22.51 10.23
C MET A 39 -12.23 -23.61 9.16
N THR A 40 -12.93 -23.32 8.07
CA THR A 40 -13.06 -24.25 6.94
C THR A 40 -11.91 -24.06 5.95
N PRO A 41 -11.51 -25.08 5.18
CA PRO A 41 -10.46 -24.95 4.15
C PRO A 41 -10.73 -23.84 3.11
N THR A 42 -11.99 -23.61 2.76
CA THR A 42 -12.38 -22.56 1.80
C THR A 42 -12.09 -21.17 2.35
N ARG A 43 -12.48 -20.91 3.62
CA ARG A 43 -12.16 -19.65 4.31
C ARG A 43 -10.66 -19.45 4.48
N HIS A 44 -9.94 -20.51 4.83
CA HIS A 44 -8.48 -20.45 4.90
C HIS A 44 -7.85 -20.07 3.54
N PHE A 45 -8.36 -20.62 2.43
CA PHE A 45 -7.92 -20.23 1.09
C PHE A 45 -8.30 -18.78 0.74
N GLN A 46 -9.49 -18.31 1.12
CA GLN A 46 -9.90 -16.92 0.91
C GLN A 46 -8.97 -15.95 1.63
N TRP A 47 -8.64 -16.20 2.90
CA TRP A 47 -7.66 -15.40 3.65
C TRP A 47 -6.28 -15.42 3.00
N TYR A 48 -5.82 -16.59 2.56
CA TYR A 48 -4.55 -16.71 1.83
C TYR A 48 -4.57 -15.92 0.51
N ALA A 49 -5.68 -15.92 -0.22
CA ALA A 49 -5.84 -15.13 -1.45
C ALA A 49 -5.78 -13.61 -1.16
N ILE A 50 -6.38 -13.16 -0.06
CA ILE A 50 -6.28 -11.77 0.42
C ILE A 50 -4.85 -11.44 0.82
N ALA A 51 -4.12 -12.37 1.46
CA ALA A 51 -2.69 -12.19 1.73
C ALA A 51 -1.88 -11.94 0.43
N GLY A 52 -2.23 -12.66 -0.65
CA GLY A 52 -1.64 -12.44 -1.98
C GLY A 52 -1.86 -11.03 -2.54
N TYR A 53 -3.02 -10.43 -2.28
CA TYR A 53 -3.29 -9.03 -2.62
C TYR A 53 -2.33 -8.07 -1.89
N HIS A 54 -2.09 -8.28 -0.59
CA HIS A 54 -1.12 -7.47 0.16
C HIS A 54 0.32 -7.66 -0.35
N VAL A 55 0.70 -8.88 -0.75
CA VAL A 55 2.00 -9.13 -1.40
C VAL A 55 2.16 -8.31 -2.68
N LEU A 56 1.13 -8.29 -3.53
CA LEU A 56 1.14 -7.49 -4.76
C LEU A 56 1.34 -6.01 -4.45
N ILE A 57 0.60 -5.49 -3.48
CA ILE A 57 0.68 -4.10 -3.03
C ILE A 57 2.07 -3.72 -2.53
N ILE A 58 2.70 -4.60 -1.73
CA ILE A 58 4.07 -4.41 -1.25
C ILE A 58 5.02 -4.31 -2.44
N ALA A 59 4.91 -5.25 -3.38
CA ALA A 59 5.79 -5.30 -4.54
C ALA A 59 5.68 -4.04 -5.41
N ILE A 60 4.46 -3.61 -5.76
CA ILE A 60 4.26 -2.41 -6.58
C ILE A 60 4.72 -1.14 -5.87
N THR A 61 4.59 -1.07 -4.54
CA THR A 61 5.05 0.08 -3.76
C THR A 61 6.57 0.13 -3.70
N TYR A 62 7.20 -1.01 -3.46
CA TYR A 62 8.66 -1.13 -3.47
C TYR A 62 9.23 -0.73 -4.84
N VAL A 63 8.63 -1.21 -5.93
CA VAL A 63 8.99 -0.81 -7.30
C VAL A 63 8.81 0.69 -7.50
N ALA A 64 7.68 1.27 -7.09
CA ALA A 64 7.43 2.70 -7.20
C ALA A 64 8.49 3.53 -6.48
N MET A 65 8.95 3.11 -5.29
CA MET A 65 10.00 3.83 -4.56
C MET A 65 11.36 3.85 -5.28
N GLY A 66 11.59 2.89 -6.17
CA GLY A 66 12.79 2.78 -6.99
C GLY A 66 12.77 3.57 -8.30
N LEU A 67 11.63 4.11 -8.74
CA LEU A 67 11.55 4.85 -10.00
C LEU A 67 12.10 6.28 -9.87
N GLU A 68 12.85 6.72 -10.89
CA GLU A 68 13.49 8.04 -10.91
C GLU A 68 12.48 9.18 -11.11
N ARG A 69 11.52 8.99 -12.01
CA ARG A 69 10.57 10.04 -12.41
C ARG A 69 9.37 10.09 -11.47
N ALA A 70 9.08 11.27 -10.93
CA ALA A 70 7.92 11.49 -10.06
C ALA A 70 6.59 11.21 -10.79
N ALA A 71 6.51 11.43 -12.10
CA ALA A 71 5.31 11.09 -12.87
C ALA A 71 4.97 9.59 -12.80
N ASP A 72 5.97 8.72 -12.92
CA ASP A 72 5.77 7.27 -12.94
C ASP A 72 5.48 6.73 -11.54
N ARG A 73 6.21 7.22 -10.53
CA ARG A 73 5.91 6.94 -9.11
C ARG A 73 4.47 7.26 -8.75
N ARG A 74 4.02 8.48 -9.07
CA ARG A 74 2.67 8.95 -8.74
C ARG A 74 1.59 8.10 -9.38
N ARG A 75 1.76 7.66 -10.63
CA ARG A 75 0.79 6.78 -11.30
C ARG A 75 0.62 5.47 -10.54
N ILE A 76 1.72 4.82 -10.17
CA ILE A 76 1.66 3.56 -9.41
C ILE A 76 1.05 3.77 -8.02
N ILE A 77 1.46 4.83 -7.31
CA ILE A 77 0.92 5.13 -5.97
C ILE A 77 -0.59 5.45 -6.04
N VAL A 78 -1.05 6.18 -7.06
CA VAL A 78 -2.48 6.45 -7.28
C VAL A 78 -3.24 5.17 -7.58
N ILE A 79 -2.73 4.30 -8.46
CA ILE A 79 -3.36 3.00 -8.74
C ILE A 79 -3.50 2.21 -7.43
N ASN A 80 -2.44 2.16 -6.62
CA ASN A 80 -2.46 1.47 -5.35
C ASN A 80 -3.47 2.08 -4.34
N ALA A 81 -3.55 3.41 -4.29
CA ALA A 81 -4.57 4.10 -3.50
C ALA A 81 -6.00 3.76 -3.94
N LEU A 82 -6.25 3.69 -5.25
CA LEU A 82 -7.55 3.33 -5.79
C LEU A 82 -7.90 1.87 -5.52
N MET A 83 -6.92 0.96 -5.50
CA MET A 83 -7.15 -0.42 -5.06
C MET A 83 -7.66 -0.45 -3.61
N TYR A 84 -7.06 0.33 -2.71
CA TYR A 84 -7.52 0.40 -1.32
C TYR A 84 -8.94 1.00 -1.18
N ILE A 85 -9.22 2.08 -1.91
CA ILE A 85 -10.51 2.80 -1.82
C ILE A 85 -11.64 2.05 -2.51
N LEU A 86 -11.40 1.59 -3.74
CA LEU A 86 -12.45 1.06 -4.62
C LEU A 86 -12.58 -0.45 -4.57
N TRP A 87 -11.47 -1.17 -4.34
CA TRP A 87 -11.51 -2.62 -4.28
C TRP A 87 -11.66 -3.08 -2.83
N ASP A 88 -10.70 -2.76 -1.97
CA ASP A 88 -10.66 -3.31 -0.62
C ASP A 88 -11.78 -2.75 0.28
N ALA A 89 -11.89 -1.42 0.40
CA ALA A 89 -12.94 -0.81 1.22
C ALA A 89 -14.35 -1.11 0.68
N ALA A 90 -14.54 -1.12 -0.64
CA ALA A 90 -15.84 -1.45 -1.22
C ALA A 90 -16.17 -2.94 -1.05
N ALA A 91 -15.19 -3.85 -1.17
CA ALA A 91 -15.45 -5.28 -1.02
C ALA A 91 -15.91 -5.63 0.40
N GLN A 92 -15.34 -4.97 1.41
CA GLN A 92 -15.77 -5.10 2.80
C GLN A 92 -17.26 -4.74 2.95
N VAL A 93 -17.67 -3.56 2.48
CA VAL A 93 -19.04 -3.07 2.68
C VAL A 93 -20.06 -3.76 1.77
N ALA A 94 -19.71 -3.99 0.51
CA ALA A 94 -20.64 -4.46 -0.51
C ALA A 94 -20.79 -5.98 -0.58
N TYR A 95 -19.75 -6.74 -0.19
CA TYR A 95 -19.76 -8.19 -0.37
C TYR A 95 -19.52 -8.96 0.93
N TRP A 96 -18.58 -8.52 1.77
CA TRP A 96 -18.16 -9.34 2.91
C TRP A 96 -19.19 -9.39 4.03
N GLY A 97 -19.98 -8.34 4.23
CA GLY A 97 -21.03 -8.34 5.24
C GLY A 97 -22.09 -9.40 5.00
N ASP A 98 -22.58 -9.49 3.75
CA ASP A 98 -23.60 -10.47 3.37
C ASP A 98 -23.01 -11.88 3.21
N ALA A 99 -21.77 -12.00 2.69
CA ALA A 99 -21.17 -13.29 2.38
C ALA A 99 -20.46 -13.98 3.55
N ILE A 100 -19.92 -13.22 4.51
CA ILE A 100 -19.04 -13.74 5.58
C ILE A 100 -19.65 -13.49 6.98
N GLY A 101 -20.72 -12.69 7.05
CA GLY A 101 -21.45 -12.46 8.29
C GLY A 101 -20.64 -11.68 9.32
N MET A 102 -19.89 -10.66 8.92
CA MET A 102 -19.24 -9.78 9.89
C MET A 102 -20.25 -8.78 10.47
N ALA A 103 -20.09 -8.39 11.74
CA ALA A 103 -20.82 -7.25 12.30
C ALA A 103 -20.56 -5.99 11.46
N THR A 104 -21.62 -5.22 11.17
CA THR A 104 -21.52 -4.01 10.34
C THR A 104 -20.50 -3.01 10.89
N SER A 105 -20.34 -2.91 12.21
CA SER A 105 -19.34 -2.05 12.85
C SER A 105 -17.90 -2.40 12.47
N ASP A 106 -17.60 -3.69 12.38
CA ASP A 106 -16.25 -4.17 12.06
C ASP A 106 -15.97 -4.00 10.57
N LEU A 107 -16.97 -4.21 9.71
CA LEU A 107 -16.87 -3.94 8.27
C LEU A 107 -16.59 -2.47 8.00
N VAL A 108 -17.34 -1.58 8.66
CA VAL A 108 -17.16 -0.13 8.54
C VAL A 108 -15.79 0.30 9.08
N THR A 109 -15.32 -0.32 10.17
CA THR A 109 -13.99 -0.02 10.71
C THR A 109 -12.89 -0.44 9.73
N ASN A 110 -12.95 -1.67 9.21
CA ASN A 110 -11.98 -2.18 8.24
C ASN A 110 -12.00 -1.37 6.93
N ALA A 111 -13.19 -1.12 6.38
CA ALA A 111 -13.36 -0.28 5.20
C ALA A 111 -12.84 1.15 5.45
N GLY A 112 -13.05 1.68 6.66
CA GLY A 112 -12.53 2.97 7.09
C GLY A 112 -11.00 3.00 7.12
N VAL A 113 -10.36 1.96 7.65
CA VAL A 113 -8.88 1.83 7.62
C VAL A 113 -8.39 1.81 6.18
N SER A 114 -8.98 0.99 5.32
CA SER A 114 -8.60 0.89 3.90
C SER A 114 -8.79 2.22 3.17
N PHE A 115 -9.89 2.92 3.43
CA PHE A 115 -10.15 4.24 2.89
C PHE A 115 -9.09 5.26 3.34
N VAL A 116 -8.81 5.35 4.64
CA VAL A 116 -7.81 6.27 5.20
C VAL A 116 -6.41 5.99 4.63
N VAL A 117 -6.03 4.71 4.52
CA VAL A 117 -4.77 4.29 3.88
C VAL A 117 -4.72 4.77 2.43
N GLY A 118 -5.80 4.58 1.66
CA GLY A 118 -5.90 5.09 0.31
C GLY A 118 -5.74 6.62 0.23
N ILE A 119 -6.38 7.37 1.12
CA ILE A 119 -6.23 8.84 1.20
C ILE A 119 -4.78 9.24 1.50
N ILE A 120 -4.11 8.55 2.44
CA ILE A 120 -2.69 8.79 2.75
C ILE A 120 -1.83 8.60 1.50
N LEU A 121 -2.06 7.53 0.72
CA LEU A 121 -1.34 7.30 -0.53
C LEU A 121 -1.62 8.38 -1.58
N LEU A 122 -2.85 8.86 -1.71
CA LEU A 122 -3.16 10.00 -2.59
C LEU A 122 -2.43 11.28 -2.15
N VAL A 123 -2.33 11.52 -0.85
CA VAL A 123 -1.54 12.65 -0.31
C VAL A 123 -0.05 12.46 -0.65
N VAL A 124 0.50 11.26 -0.47
CA VAL A 124 1.88 10.95 -0.88
C VAL A 124 2.09 11.22 -2.37
N ALA A 125 1.18 10.75 -3.24
CA ALA A 125 1.26 11.00 -4.67
C ALA A 125 1.17 12.50 -5.02
N LYS A 126 0.32 13.26 -4.33
CA LYS A 126 0.19 14.71 -4.52
C LYS A 126 1.47 15.46 -4.13
N LEU A 127 2.13 15.01 -3.07
CA LEU A 127 3.32 15.62 -2.50
C LEU A 127 4.63 15.14 -3.17
N ASP A 128 4.61 14.02 -3.88
CA ASP A 128 5.78 13.52 -4.60
C ASP A 128 6.13 14.44 -5.78
N ARG A 129 7.38 14.86 -5.80
CA ARG A 129 7.97 15.78 -6.77
C ARG A 129 9.28 15.20 -7.27
N GLU A 130 9.77 15.73 -8.38
CA GLU A 130 11.15 15.43 -8.79
C GLU A 130 12.08 15.91 -7.67
N ASP A 131 13.17 15.15 -7.45
CA ASP A 131 14.21 15.62 -6.56
C ASP A 131 14.90 16.81 -7.25
N ASP A 132 15.20 17.88 -6.51
CA ASP A 132 15.92 19.00 -7.09
C ASP A 132 17.24 18.47 -7.69
N PRO A 133 17.61 18.88 -8.91
CA PRO A 133 18.90 18.48 -9.45
C PRO A 133 19.97 18.89 -8.44
N ALA A 134 20.78 17.93 -8.00
CA ALA A 134 21.92 18.20 -7.14
C ALA A 134 22.66 19.42 -7.71
N PRO A 135 23.08 20.39 -6.88
CA PRO A 135 23.78 21.56 -7.38
C PRO A 135 24.94 21.06 -8.23
N ARG A 136 24.88 21.32 -9.54
CA ARG A 136 25.98 21.00 -10.46
C ARG A 136 27.18 21.71 -9.87
N THR A 137 28.16 20.95 -9.42
CA THR A 137 29.49 21.46 -9.14
C THR A 137 29.98 22.13 -10.42
N LEU A 138 29.83 23.46 -10.48
CA LEU A 138 30.50 24.30 -11.46
C LEU A 138 31.98 24.30 -11.07
N GLY A 139 32.71 23.29 -11.53
CA GLY A 139 34.16 23.20 -11.38
C GLY A 139 34.65 22.04 -12.25
N ALA A 140 35.52 22.19 -13.24
CA ALA A 140 36.31 23.34 -13.64
C ALA A 140 36.48 23.27 -15.17
N THR A 141 35.96 24.28 -15.88
CA THR A 141 36.38 24.59 -17.24
C THR A 141 36.84 26.03 -17.25
N GLY A 142 38.16 26.26 -17.26
CA GLY A 142 38.70 27.59 -17.54
C GLY A 142 40.07 27.88 -16.98
N ARG A 143 41.12 27.38 -17.66
CA ARG A 143 42.17 28.18 -18.32
C ARG A 143 43.39 27.30 -18.62
N ALA A 144 43.67 27.10 -19.91
CA ALA A 144 45.01 26.75 -20.36
C ALA A 144 45.93 27.98 -20.22
N PRO A 145 47.17 27.86 -19.74
CA PRO A 145 48.20 28.81 -20.04
C PRO A 145 48.79 28.45 -21.41
N VAL A 146 48.71 29.41 -22.33
CA VAL A 146 49.58 29.45 -23.51
C VAL A 146 50.92 29.98 -23.03
N GLU A 147 51.96 29.15 -23.13
CA GLU A 147 53.35 29.59 -23.26
C GLU A 147 54.02 28.75 -24.36
#